data_AF-A0A7S4FCH9-F1
#
_entry.id   AF-A0A7S4FCH9-F1
#
_cell.length_a   1.000
_cell.length_b   1.000
_cell.length_c   1.000
_cell.angle_alpha   90.00
_cell.angle_beta   90.00
_cell.angle_gamma   90.00
#
_symmetry.space_group_name_H-M   'P 1'
#
loop_
_entity.id
_entity.type
_entity.pdbx_description
1 polymer ?
#
loop_
_entity_poly.entity_id
_entity_poly.type
_entity_poly.pdbx_seq_one_letter_code
_entity_poly.pdbx_strand_id
1 'polypeptide(L)'
;VTASRGTVVYLGFGTQSGSYGSKGGLATVDYIEADQLKYDTSERGTFTIVLSAMRPLDALNWLRLLPEPAEAMFIVRQTFGDRTTETPAELQICRRGYAAGPTPLSALKLEAGLRDASVLVAGASAMFAKWAYEFQAHTNQLPLFDQRRSDAAGGDPNIRYFHSYWRLGPDAALRIRVRPPPCRCWNFQLNNHWMESLDYRHHPIHTNNTLARADDSGETYTIIIAHMDPNSSGTFRGNWISTVGHECGTMCFRWVAPEVDDAVLPHPTIEEVPFGRL
;
A
#
# COMPACT_ATOMS: atom_id res chain seq x y z
N VAL A 1 -5.35 -14.94 -16.30
CA VAL A 1 -5.57 -14.99 -14.85
C VAL A 1 -7.02 -15.32 -14.64
N THR A 2 -7.31 -16.44 -14.00
CA THR A 2 -8.67 -16.80 -13.54
C THR A 2 -8.75 -16.48 -12.05
N ALA A 3 -9.88 -15.95 -11.58
CA ALA A 3 -10.01 -15.53 -10.19
C ALA A 3 -11.44 -15.58 -9.67
N SER A 4 -11.57 -15.75 -8.35
CA SER A 4 -12.79 -15.53 -7.58
C SER A 4 -12.65 -14.25 -6.74
N ARG A 5 -13.74 -13.47 -6.61
CA ARG A 5 -13.69 -12.11 -6.05
C ARG A 5 -13.38 -12.02 -4.55
N GLY A 6 -13.73 -13.03 -3.77
CA GLY A 6 -13.73 -12.93 -2.31
C GLY A 6 -14.62 -11.77 -1.81
N THR A 7 -14.32 -11.23 -0.64
CA THR A 7 -15.08 -10.14 0.00
C THR A 7 -14.25 -8.92 0.36
N VAL A 8 -12.96 -8.88 -0.01
CA VAL A 8 -12.05 -7.76 0.32
C VAL A 8 -12.61 -6.41 -0.12
N VAL A 9 -12.50 -5.39 0.74
CA VAL A 9 -12.96 -4.02 0.48
C VAL A 9 -12.45 -3.48 -0.85
N TYR A 10 -11.15 -3.60 -1.10
CA TYR A 10 -10.53 -3.11 -2.34
C TYR A 10 -9.70 -4.20 -3.01
N LEU A 11 -9.95 -4.36 -4.30
CA LEU A 11 -9.24 -5.29 -5.16
C LEU A 11 -8.87 -4.60 -6.46
N GLY A 12 -7.57 -4.47 -6.69
CA GLY A 12 -7.02 -3.82 -7.88
C GLY A 12 -5.92 -4.65 -8.54
N PHE A 13 -5.81 -4.50 -9.85
CA PHE A 13 -4.91 -5.28 -10.69
C PHE A 13 -4.11 -4.33 -11.58
N GLY A 14 -2.79 -4.36 -11.41
CA GLY A 14 -1.86 -3.52 -12.16
C GLY A 14 -0.89 -4.36 -12.96
N THR A 15 -0.52 -3.84 -14.13
CA THR A 15 0.69 -4.27 -14.83
C THR A 15 1.74 -3.18 -14.72
N GLN A 16 2.99 -3.57 -14.51
CA GLN A 16 4.11 -2.66 -14.38
C GLN A 16 5.23 -3.07 -15.31
N SER A 17 6.05 -2.09 -15.69
CA SER A 17 7.22 -2.27 -16.54
C SER A 17 8.46 -1.73 -15.85
N GLY A 18 9.57 -2.47 -15.98
CA GLY A 18 10.84 -2.14 -15.34
C GLY A 18 11.06 -2.86 -14.00
N SER A 19 12.02 -2.37 -13.22
CA SER A 19 12.42 -2.97 -11.95
C SER A 19 13.02 -1.93 -11.00
N TYR A 20 12.89 -2.18 -9.68
CA TYR A 20 13.61 -1.39 -8.68
C TYR A 20 15.11 -1.50 -8.90
N GLY A 21 15.80 -0.35 -8.94
CA GLY A 21 17.25 -0.26 -9.16
C GLY A 21 17.68 -0.05 -10.62
N SER A 22 16.77 -0.18 -11.59
CA SER A 22 17.03 0.14 -13.00
C SER A 22 16.60 1.55 -13.39
N LYS A 23 17.14 2.10 -14.50
CA LYS A 23 16.68 3.39 -15.04
C LYS A 23 15.23 3.25 -15.50
N GLY A 24 14.31 4.00 -14.89
CA GLY A 24 12.89 4.04 -15.26
C GLY A 24 11.93 3.66 -14.14
N GLY A 25 12.42 3.06 -13.03
CA GLY A 25 11.58 2.70 -11.90
C GLY A 25 10.63 1.54 -12.21
N LEU A 26 9.47 1.52 -11.55
CA LEU A 26 8.47 0.47 -11.67
C LEU A 26 7.15 1.09 -12.15
N ALA A 27 7.14 1.56 -13.39
CA ALA A 27 6.03 2.35 -13.92
C ALA A 27 4.78 1.49 -14.15
N THR A 28 3.62 1.98 -13.72
CA THR A 28 2.32 1.36 -14.01
C THR A 28 1.98 1.53 -15.49
N VAL A 29 1.74 0.40 -16.18
CA VAL A 29 1.42 0.32 -17.62
C VAL A 29 -0.08 0.38 -17.86
N ASP A 30 -0.83 -0.34 -17.03
CA ASP A 30 -2.28 -0.47 -17.10
C ASP A 30 -2.82 -0.89 -15.73
N TYR A 31 -4.06 -0.51 -15.42
CA TYR A 31 -4.68 -0.74 -14.12
C TYR A 31 -6.20 -0.92 -14.26
N ILE A 32 -6.75 -1.88 -13.51
CA ILE A 32 -8.19 -2.09 -13.43
C ILE A 32 -8.59 -2.48 -12.01
N GLU A 33 -9.74 -1.97 -11.57
CA GLU A 33 -10.34 -2.31 -10.28
C GLU A 33 -11.46 -3.34 -10.43
N ALA A 34 -11.76 -4.04 -9.35
CA ALA A 34 -12.73 -5.14 -9.38
C ALA A 34 -14.17 -4.71 -9.70
N ASP A 35 -14.54 -3.44 -9.50
CA ASP A 35 -15.85 -2.89 -9.87
C ASP A 35 -15.97 -2.58 -11.38
N GLN A 36 -14.84 -2.40 -12.06
CA GLN A 36 -14.76 -2.19 -13.50
C GLN A 36 -14.77 -3.52 -14.28
N LEU A 37 -14.53 -4.64 -13.59
CA LEU A 37 -14.47 -5.96 -14.20
C LEU A 37 -15.84 -6.46 -14.67
N LYS A 38 -15.82 -7.18 -15.79
CA LYS A 38 -16.91 -8.03 -16.24
C LYS A 38 -16.74 -9.43 -15.62
N TYR A 39 -17.74 -9.83 -14.84
CA TYR A 39 -17.80 -11.13 -14.19
C TYR A 39 -18.44 -12.18 -15.11
N ASP A 40 -18.07 -13.44 -14.90
CA ASP A 40 -18.69 -14.56 -15.61
C ASP A 40 -20.17 -14.68 -15.22
N THR A 41 -21.02 -14.85 -16.22
CA THR A 41 -22.46 -15.05 -16.02
C THR A 41 -22.81 -16.46 -15.55
N SER A 42 -21.94 -17.43 -15.82
CA SER A 42 -22.15 -18.85 -15.50
C SER A 42 -21.73 -19.22 -14.08
N GLU A 43 -20.80 -18.47 -13.48
CA GLU A 43 -20.33 -18.71 -12.11
C GLU A 43 -20.17 -17.39 -11.34
N ARG A 44 -21.03 -17.20 -10.34
CA ARG A 44 -21.16 -15.93 -9.60
C ARG A 44 -19.84 -15.54 -8.94
N GLY A 45 -19.39 -14.32 -9.22
CA GLY A 45 -18.21 -13.73 -8.56
C GLY A 45 -16.87 -14.21 -9.10
N THR A 46 -16.86 -14.93 -10.22
CA THR A 46 -15.63 -15.28 -10.94
C THR A 46 -15.40 -14.35 -12.12
N PHE A 47 -14.13 -14.20 -12.51
CA PHE A 47 -13.74 -13.41 -13.68
C PHE A 47 -12.40 -13.90 -14.23
N THR A 48 -12.15 -13.55 -15.49
CA THR A 48 -10.88 -13.80 -16.17
C THR A 48 -10.28 -12.49 -16.66
N ILE A 49 -8.98 -12.30 -16.42
CA ILE A 49 -8.18 -11.20 -16.96
C ILE A 49 -7.13 -11.76 -17.91
N VAL A 50 -7.06 -11.22 -19.12
CA VAL A 50 -5.98 -11.53 -20.07
C VAL A 50 -4.88 -10.48 -19.97
N LEU A 51 -3.64 -10.94 -19.81
CA LEU A 51 -2.45 -10.09 -19.81
C LEU A 51 -1.73 -10.26 -21.15
N SER A 52 -1.59 -9.20 -21.94
CA SER A 52 -0.93 -9.27 -23.26
C SER A 52 -0.63 -7.89 -23.83
N ALA A 53 0.32 -7.78 -24.75
CA ALA A 53 0.67 -6.51 -25.37
C ALA A 53 -0.44 -5.94 -26.27
N MET A 54 -1.21 -6.81 -26.94
CA MET A 54 -2.35 -6.45 -27.78
C MET A 54 -3.62 -7.06 -27.23
N ARG A 55 -4.71 -6.30 -27.21
CA ARG A 55 -6.01 -6.76 -26.73
C ARG A 55 -6.55 -7.89 -27.60
N PRO A 56 -6.80 -9.10 -27.05
CA PRO A 56 -7.50 -10.16 -27.77
C PRO A 56 -8.97 -9.79 -27.97
N LEU A 57 -9.55 -10.18 -29.11
CA LEU A 57 -10.95 -9.90 -29.45
C LEU A 57 -11.94 -10.56 -28.47
N ASP A 58 -11.57 -11.71 -27.89
CA ASP A 58 -12.36 -12.49 -26.94
C ASP A 58 -12.20 -12.05 -25.47
N ALA A 59 -11.32 -11.08 -25.19
CA ALA A 59 -11.02 -10.69 -23.81
C ALA A 59 -12.07 -9.72 -23.23
N LEU A 60 -12.87 -10.23 -22.28
CA LEU A 60 -13.80 -9.43 -21.48
C LEU A 60 -13.05 -8.41 -20.60
N ASN A 61 -12.03 -8.87 -19.87
CA ASN A 61 -11.12 -8.04 -19.11
C ASN A 61 -9.69 -8.24 -19.63
N TRP A 62 -8.96 -7.13 -19.80
CA TRP A 62 -7.62 -7.14 -20.38
C TRP A 62 -6.76 -6.08 -19.68
N LEU A 63 -5.50 -6.43 -19.42
CA LEU A 63 -4.48 -5.49 -19.02
C LEU A 63 -3.31 -5.58 -19.99
N ARG A 64 -2.86 -4.41 -20.43
CA ARG A 64 -1.78 -4.26 -21.40
C ARG A 64 -0.42 -4.59 -20.78
N LEU A 65 0.40 -5.33 -21.51
CA LEU A 65 1.83 -5.48 -21.23
C LEU A 65 2.65 -4.64 -22.23
N LEU A 66 3.84 -4.19 -21.85
CA LEU A 66 4.78 -3.63 -22.81
C LEU A 66 5.70 -4.74 -23.34
N PRO A 67 6.03 -4.73 -24.65
CA PRO A 67 7.03 -5.66 -25.20
C PRO A 67 8.45 -5.27 -24.79
N GLU A 68 8.68 -3.99 -24.50
CA GLU A 68 9.97 -3.43 -24.11
C GLU A 68 9.79 -2.38 -23.00
N PRO A 69 10.59 -2.42 -21.93
CA PRO A 69 11.52 -3.51 -21.60
C PRO A 69 10.76 -4.83 -21.30
N ALA A 70 11.43 -5.97 -21.45
CA ALA A 70 10.83 -7.29 -21.32
C ALA A 70 10.38 -7.62 -19.88
N GLU A 71 10.94 -6.92 -18.88
CA GLU A 71 10.55 -7.04 -17.48
C GLU A 71 9.15 -6.46 -17.29
N ALA A 72 8.22 -7.35 -16.96
CA ALA A 72 6.86 -7.00 -16.59
C ALA A 72 6.48 -7.65 -15.25
N MET A 73 5.75 -6.90 -14.43
CA MET A 73 5.18 -7.40 -13.19
C MET A 73 3.66 -7.28 -13.25
N PHE A 74 2.97 -8.33 -12.80
CA PHE A 74 1.54 -8.28 -12.54
C PHE A 74 1.33 -8.17 -11.03
N ILE A 75 0.88 -7.00 -10.57
CA ILE A 75 0.64 -6.72 -9.15
C ILE A 75 -0.86 -6.81 -8.88
N VAL A 76 -1.22 -7.54 -7.84
CA VAL A 76 -2.58 -7.60 -7.31
C VAL A 76 -2.58 -7.00 -5.92
N ARG A 77 -3.43 -6.00 -5.70
CA ARG A 77 -3.65 -5.38 -4.39
C ARG A 77 -4.97 -5.83 -3.83
N GLN A 78 -4.92 -6.58 -2.74
CA GLN A 78 -6.09 -6.93 -1.93
C GLN A 78 -5.99 -6.16 -0.61
N THR A 79 -6.75 -5.08 -0.47
CA THR A 79 -6.76 -4.28 0.77
C THR A 79 -7.96 -4.67 1.61
N PHE A 80 -7.66 -5.08 2.83
CA PHE A 80 -8.60 -5.56 3.82
C PHE A 80 -8.95 -4.44 4.79
N GLY A 81 -10.23 -4.34 5.14
CA GLY A 81 -10.67 -3.61 6.33
C GLY A 81 -10.35 -4.42 7.59
N ASP A 82 -10.73 -5.69 7.60
CA ASP A 82 -10.47 -6.63 8.69
C ASP A 82 -10.25 -8.05 8.14
N ARG A 83 -9.01 -8.52 8.20
CA ARG A 83 -8.61 -9.83 7.69
C ARG A 83 -9.26 -11.01 8.42
N THR A 84 -9.84 -10.79 9.60
CA THR A 84 -10.49 -11.86 10.38
C THR A 84 -11.91 -12.15 9.93
N THR A 85 -12.52 -11.20 9.21
CA THR A 85 -13.92 -11.29 8.76
C THR A 85 -14.07 -11.30 7.22
N GLU A 86 -12.99 -11.02 6.49
CA GLU A 86 -12.98 -10.98 5.03
C GLU A 86 -12.29 -12.18 4.38
N THR A 87 -12.82 -12.60 3.22
CA THR A 87 -12.25 -13.66 2.39
C THR A 87 -11.41 -13.05 1.26
N PRO A 88 -10.13 -13.44 1.10
CA PRO A 88 -9.31 -12.99 -0.03
C PRO A 88 -9.92 -13.40 -1.38
N ALA A 89 -9.62 -12.64 -2.42
CA ALA A 89 -9.74 -13.13 -3.79
C ALA A 89 -8.71 -14.26 -4.02
N GLU A 90 -9.13 -15.33 -4.67
CA GLU A 90 -8.25 -16.43 -5.07
C GLU A 90 -7.94 -16.29 -6.56
N LEU A 91 -6.66 -16.46 -6.94
CA LEU A 91 -6.21 -16.24 -8.30
C LEU A 91 -5.30 -17.36 -8.77
N GLN A 92 -5.43 -17.71 -10.05
CA GLN A 92 -4.50 -18.57 -10.76
C GLN A 92 -4.00 -17.87 -12.02
N ILE A 93 -2.68 -17.86 -12.18
CA ILE A 93 -2.02 -17.35 -13.40
C ILE A 93 -1.43 -18.52 -14.18
N CYS A 94 -1.70 -18.55 -15.48
CA CYS A 94 -1.14 -19.51 -16.41
C CYS A 94 -0.83 -18.83 -17.74
N ARG A 95 0.13 -19.37 -18.49
CA ARG A 95 0.45 -18.92 -19.83
C ARG A 95 -0.44 -19.63 -20.84
N ARG A 96 -1.24 -18.89 -21.61
CA ARG A 96 -2.06 -19.45 -22.70
C ARG A 96 -1.15 -20.09 -23.76
N GLY A 97 -1.54 -21.28 -24.25
CA GLY A 97 -0.85 -21.96 -25.35
C GLY A 97 0.53 -22.54 -25.02
N TYR A 98 0.93 -22.58 -23.74
CA TYR A 98 2.19 -23.21 -23.33
C TYR A 98 1.96 -24.68 -22.99
N ALA A 99 2.37 -25.58 -23.89
CA ALA A 99 2.24 -27.03 -23.72
C ALA A 99 3.52 -27.71 -23.20
N ALA A 100 4.67 -27.02 -23.27
CA ALA A 100 5.95 -27.58 -22.85
C ALA A 100 6.13 -27.46 -21.32
N GLY A 101 6.96 -28.33 -20.73
CA GLY A 101 7.41 -28.16 -19.34
C GLY A 101 8.39 -26.99 -19.17
N PRO A 102 8.81 -26.65 -17.94
CA PRO A 102 9.91 -25.71 -17.74
C PRO A 102 11.20 -26.24 -18.38
N THR A 103 11.96 -25.37 -19.02
CA THR A 103 13.31 -25.72 -19.50
C THR A 103 14.26 -25.92 -18.32
N PRO A 104 15.26 -26.82 -18.41
CA PRO A 104 16.31 -26.93 -17.38
C PRO A 104 16.98 -25.58 -17.10
N LEU A 105 17.39 -25.37 -15.84
CA LEU A 105 18.15 -24.19 -15.43
C LEU A 105 19.49 -24.18 -16.14
N SER A 106 19.83 -23.08 -16.80
CA SER A 106 21.15 -22.86 -17.40
C SER A 106 22.00 -21.96 -16.50
N ALA A 107 23.32 -22.06 -16.62
CA ALA A 107 24.25 -21.19 -15.91
C ALA A 107 23.99 -19.70 -16.23
N LEU A 108 23.66 -19.36 -17.49
CA LEU A 108 23.32 -17.99 -17.89
C LEU A 108 22.06 -17.46 -17.21
N LYS A 109 21.00 -18.29 -17.09
CA LYS A 109 19.77 -17.90 -16.37
C LYS A 109 20.03 -17.70 -14.88
N LEU A 110 20.87 -18.56 -14.28
CA LEU A 110 21.26 -18.44 -12.88
C LEU A 110 22.08 -17.16 -12.64
N GLU A 111 23.07 -16.89 -13.48
CA GLU A 111 23.90 -15.68 -13.38
C GLU A 111 23.05 -14.41 -13.49
N ALA A 112 22.15 -14.33 -14.47
CA ALA A 112 21.23 -13.21 -14.61
C ALA A 112 20.35 -13.04 -13.36
N GLY A 113 19.71 -14.11 -12.89
CA GLY A 113 18.86 -14.05 -11.69
C GLY A 113 19.60 -13.61 -10.42
N LEU A 114 20.84 -14.07 -10.22
CA LEU A 114 21.67 -13.64 -9.08
C LEU A 114 22.05 -12.15 -9.17
N ARG A 115 22.36 -11.67 -10.37
CA ARG A 115 22.65 -10.26 -10.63
C ARG A 115 21.42 -9.40 -10.34
N ASP A 116 20.27 -9.77 -10.88
CA ASP A 116 19.01 -9.01 -10.73
C ASP A 116 18.57 -8.97 -9.26
N ALA A 117 18.68 -10.09 -8.54
CA ALA A 117 18.41 -10.14 -7.10
C ALA A 117 19.32 -9.19 -6.31
N SER A 118 20.61 -9.13 -6.67
CA SER A 118 21.57 -8.22 -6.01
C SER A 118 21.26 -6.75 -6.29
N VAL A 119 20.88 -6.42 -7.53
CA VAL A 119 20.46 -5.07 -7.92
C VAL A 119 19.19 -4.65 -7.19
N LEU A 120 18.21 -5.55 -7.06
CA LEU A 120 16.98 -5.28 -6.31
C LEU A 120 17.27 -4.91 -4.86
N VAL A 121 18.09 -5.71 -4.15
CA VAL A 121 18.45 -5.45 -2.75
C VAL A 121 19.14 -4.10 -2.61
N ALA A 122 20.17 -3.83 -3.42
CA ALA A 122 20.91 -2.57 -3.35
C ALA A 122 20.03 -1.37 -3.71
N GLY A 123 19.26 -1.47 -4.80
CA GLY A 123 18.45 -0.40 -5.36
C GLY A 123 17.25 -0.03 -4.49
N ALA A 124 16.49 -1.01 -4.00
CA ALA A 124 15.33 -0.78 -3.15
C ALA A 124 15.74 -0.15 -1.82
N SER A 125 16.74 -0.73 -1.13
CA SER A 125 17.23 -0.18 0.14
C SER A 125 17.78 1.23 -0.01
N ALA A 126 18.55 1.52 -1.06
CA ALA A 126 19.06 2.87 -1.31
C ALA A 126 17.95 3.89 -1.60
N MET A 127 16.93 3.49 -2.38
CA MET A 127 15.79 4.36 -2.69
C MET A 127 15.02 4.74 -1.43
N PHE A 128 14.61 3.76 -0.62
CA PHE A 128 13.80 4.02 0.57
C PHE A 128 14.60 4.69 1.70
N ALA A 129 15.89 4.38 1.85
CA ALA A 129 16.75 5.13 2.77
C ALA A 129 16.87 6.62 2.37
N LYS A 130 16.98 6.89 1.07
CA LYS A 130 16.95 8.27 0.56
C LYS A 130 15.62 8.96 0.87
N TRP A 131 14.50 8.29 0.68
CA TRP A 131 13.18 8.84 0.99
C TRP A 131 13.04 9.13 2.49
N ALA A 132 13.44 8.19 3.36
CA ALA A 132 13.43 8.39 4.80
C ALA A 132 14.29 9.59 5.22
N TYR A 133 15.45 9.79 4.59
CA TYR A 133 16.28 10.98 4.80
C TYR A 133 15.55 12.27 4.37
N GLU A 134 14.99 12.31 3.17
CA GLU A 134 14.25 13.48 2.66
C GLU A 134 13.04 13.82 3.52
N PHE A 135 12.32 12.81 4.02
CA PHE A 135 11.14 13.01 4.87
C PHE A 135 11.47 13.62 6.24
N GLN A 136 12.72 13.58 6.69
CA GLN A 136 13.11 14.25 7.93
C GLN A 136 12.90 15.78 7.87
N ALA A 137 12.86 16.37 6.66
CA ALA A 137 12.59 17.79 6.46
C ALA A 137 11.20 18.23 6.97
N HIS A 138 10.27 17.29 7.09
CA HIS A 138 8.92 17.51 7.62
C HIS A 138 8.58 16.47 8.71
N THR A 139 9.55 16.20 9.59
CA THR A 139 9.37 15.33 10.76
C THR A 139 8.14 15.76 11.58
N ASN A 140 7.33 14.78 11.99
CA ASN A 140 6.08 14.98 12.74
C ASN A 140 5.06 15.87 12.01
N GLN A 141 5.11 15.88 10.68
CA GLN A 141 4.07 16.41 9.79
C GLN A 141 3.54 15.29 8.90
N LEU A 142 2.42 15.48 8.20
CA LEU A 142 1.91 14.54 7.20
C LEU A 142 1.49 15.29 5.92
N PRO A 143 2.47 15.76 5.11
CA PRO A 143 2.17 16.40 3.83
C PRO A 143 1.72 15.37 2.79
N LEU A 144 0.89 15.82 1.84
CA LEU A 144 0.54 15.03 0.66
C LEU A 144 1.82 14.73 -0.14
N PHE A 145 2.05 13.46 -0.44
CA PHE A 145 3.20 13.02 -1.21
C PHE A 145 2.97 13.28 -2.71
N ASP A 146 4.05 13.60 -3.44
CA ASP A 146 3.97 13.81 -4.89
C ASP A 146 3.50 12.52 -5.58
N GLN A 147 2.31 12.58 -6.19
CA GLN A 147 1.71 11.46 -6.89
C GLN A 147 2.60 10.92 -8.00
N ARG A 148 3.28 11.78 -8.77
CA ARG A 148 4.16 11.33 -9.86
C ARG A 148 5.33 10.52 -9.33
N ARG A 149 5.84 10.89 -8.16
CA ARG A 149 6.91 10.15 -7.47
C ARG A 149 6.40 8.80 -6.94
N SER A 150 5.17 8.75 -6.43
CA SER A 150 4.50 7.49 -6.05
C SER A 150 4.33 6.56 -7.24
N ASP A 151 3.78 7.06 -8.34
CA ASP A 151 3.50 6.28 -9.55
C ASP A 151 4.78 5.70 -10.17
N ALA A 152 5.86 6.49 -10.21
CA ALA A 152 7.17 6.05 -10.68
C ALA A 152 7.80 4.93 -9.80
N ALA A 153 7.40 4.86 -8.54
CA ALA A 153 7.78 3.81 -7.60
C ALA A 153 6.78 2.64 -7.56
N GLY A 154 5.84 2.57 -8.51
CA GLY A 154 4.85 1.50 -8.58
C GLY A 154 3.68 1.67 -7.63
N GLY A 155 3.42 2.90 -7.16
CA GLY A 155 2.24 3.26 -6.41
C GLY A 155 0.94 2.89 -7.13
N ASP A 156 -0.10 2.68 -6.34
CA ASP A 156 -1.47 2.57 -6.85
C ASP A 156 -1.99 3.95 -7.28
N PRO A 157 -2.44 4.12 -8.54
CA PRO A 157 -2.88 5.43 -9.05
C PRO A 157 -4.13 5.97 -8.34
N ASN A 158 -4.90 5.10 -7.67
CA ASN A 158 -6.11 5.48 -6.95
C ASN A 158 -5.84 5.84 -5.48
N ILE A 159 -4.59 5.74 -5.01
CA ILE A 159 -4.25 6.03 -3.63
C ILE A 159 -3.52 7.37 -3.55
N ARG A 160 -4.00 8.24 -2.65
CA ARG A 160 -3.27 9.45 -2.23
C ARG A 160 -2.49 9.15 -0.96
N TYR A 161 -1.18 9.27 -1.05
CA TYR A 161 -0.24 8.93 0.01
C TYR A 161 0.19 10.17 0.76
N PHE A 162 0.33 10.05 2.07
CA PHE A 162 1.01 11.03 2.92
C PHE A 162 2.16 10.30 3.57
N HIS A 163 3.38 10.60 3.14
CA HIS A 163 4.59 10.00 3.68
C HIS A 163 5.33 11.01 4.53
N SER A 164 5.87 10.55 5.66
CA SER A 164 6.66 11.41 6.54
C SER A 164 7.61 10.63 7.44
N TYR A 165 8.43 11.40 8.15
CA TYR A 165 9.28 10.91 9.23
C TYR A 165 8.63 11.25 10.57
N TRP A 166 8.73 10.36 11.55
CA TRP A 166 8.32 10.63 12.92
C TRP A 166 9.51 10.51 13.87
N ARG A 167 9.46 11.29 14.95
CA ARG A 167 10.37 11.20 16.08
C ARG A 167 9.61 11.51 17.35
N LEU A 168 9.84 10.73 18.39
CA LEU A 168 9.11 10.85 19.65
C LEU A 168 10.07 10.70 20.82
N GLY A 169 9.98 11.64 21.77
CA GLY A 169 10.64 11.51 23.06
C GLY A 169 9.88 10.54 23.99
N PRO A 170 10.52 10.08 25.08
CA PRO A 170 9.96 9.03 25.95
C PRO A 170 8.61 9.40 26.59
N ASP A 171 8.40 10.68 26.90
CA ASP A 171 7.19 11.19 27.56
C ASP A 171 6.25 11.94 26.59
N ALA A 172 6.45 11.79 25.28
CA ALA A 172 5.66 12.46 24.25
C ALA A 172 4.73 11.48 23.52
N ALA A 173 3.71 12.03 22.89
CA ALA A 173 2.82 11.33 21.97
C ALA A 173 2.56 12.20 20.74
N LEU A 174 2.37 11.56 19.58
CA LEU A 174 1.87 12.26 18.41
C LEU A 174 0.36 12.02 18.32
N ARG A 175 -0.40 13.11 18.31
CA ARG A 175 -1.83 13.10 18.06
C ARG A 175 -2.09 13.48 16.62
N ILE A 176 -2.62 12.54 15.85
CA ILE A 176 -3.09 12.76 14.49
C ILE A 176 -4.61 12.87 14.53
N ARG A 177 -5.16 13.96 14.01
CA ARG A 177 -6.60 14.15 13.80
C ARG A 177 -6.90 14.18 12.31
N VAL A 178 -7.85 13.34 11.91
CA VAL A 178 -8.27 13.23 10.51
C VAL A 178 -9.78 13.31 10.38
N ARG A 179 -10.23 13.93 9.29
CA ARG A 179 -11.60 13.88 8.79
C ARG A 179 -11.56 13.30 7.38
N PRO A 180 -11.84 11.99 7.22
CA PRO A 180 -11.80 11.36 5.91
C PRO A 180 -12.76 12.06 4.93
N PRO A 181 -12.35 12.25 3.66
CA PRO A 181 -13.31 12.59 2.62
C PRO A 181 -14.17 11.34 2.31
N PRO A 182 -15.25 11.46 1.53
CA PRO A 182 -15.81 10.31 0.84
C PRO A 182 -14.69 9.60 0.08
N CYS A 183 -14.41 8.36 0.46
CA CYS A 183 -13.36 7.52 -0.10
C CYS A 183 -13.73 6.06 0.16
N ARG A 184 -13.12 5.14 -0.59
CA ARG A 184 -13.42 3.71 -0.46
C ARG A 184 -12.92 3.14 0.87
N CYS A 185 -11.71 3.52 1.25
CA CYS A 185 -11.15 3.23 2.56
C CYS A 185 -9.99 4.19 2.85
N TRP A 186 -9.53 4.17 4.10
CA TRP A 186 -8.32 4.88 4.50
C TRP A 186 -7.52 4.05 5.47
N ASN A 187 -6.21 4.28 5.52
CA ASN A 187 -5.39 3.67 6.55
C ASN A 187 -4.26 4.56 7.03
N PHE A 188 -3.75 4.23 8.21
CA PHE A 188 -2.50 4.73 8.76
C PHE A 188 -1.61 3.55 9.13
N GLN A 189 -0.31 3.65 8.85
CA GLN A 189 0.70 2.72 9.36
C GLN A 189 1.93 3.46 9.89
N LEU A 190 2.48 2.92 10.97
CA LEU A 190 3.77 3.31 11.52
C LEU A 190 4.86 2.35 11.04
N ASN A 191 6.00 2.93 10.68
CA ASN A 191 7.11 2.22 10.09
C ASN A 191 8.41 2.52 10.84
N ASN A 192 9.42 1.68 10.63
CA ASN A 192 10.79 1.98 11.02
C ASN A 192 11.45 2.97 10.02
N HIS A 193 12.75 3.24 10.23
CA HIS A 193 13.54 4.11 9.35
C HIS A 193 13.59 3.61 7.89
N TRP A 194 13.57 2.29 7.68
CA TRP A 194 13.68 1.64 6.37
C TRP A 194 12.36 1.55 5.61
N MET A 195 11.32 2.25 6.09
CA MET A 195 9.96 2.24 5.53
C MET A 195 9.26 0.88 5.59
N GLU A 196 9.76 -0.04 6.41
CA GLU A 196 9.07 -1.29 6.71
C GLU A 196 8.02 -1.01 7.79
N SER A 197 6.80 -1.54 7.62
CA SER A 197 5.83 -1.53 8.71
C SER A 197 6.44 -2.19 9.94
N LEU A 198 6.13 -1.66 11.12
CA LEU A 198 6.44 -2.38 12.35
C LEU A 198 5.66 -3.71 12.40
N ASP A 199 5.95 -4.55 13.40
CA ASP A 199 5.40 -5.92 13.45
C ASP A 199 3.91 -5.95 13.85
N TYR A 200 3.04 -5.83 12.85
CA TYR A 200 1.58 -5.84 13.02
C TYR A 200 1.01 -7.18 13.50
N ARG A 201 1.80 -8.26 13.51
CA ARG A 201 1.34 -9.57 14.02
C ARG A 201 1.20 -9.57 15.54
N HIS A 202 1.94 -8.69 16.20
CA HIS A 202 2.06 -8.66 17.66
C HIS A 202 1.73 -7.29 18.27
N HIS A 203 1.72 -6.22 17.46
CA HIS A 203 1.53 -4.86 17.95
C HIS A 203 0.52 -4.06 17.11
N PRO A 204 -0.26 -3.15 17.74
CA PRO A 204 -1.14 -2.25 17.02
C PRO A 204 -0.30 -1.14 16.37
N ILE A 205 0.10 -1.32 15.12
CA ILE A 205 0.99 -0.37 14.40
C ILE A 205 0.31 0.26 13.20
N HIS A 206 -0.92 -0.13 12.92
CA HIS A 206 -1.75 0.43 11.87
C HIS A 206 -3.20 0.49 12.32
N THR A 207 -3.98 1.28 11.61
CA THR A 207 -5.44 1.28 11.71
C THR A 207 -6.04 1.68 10.36
N ASN A 208 -7.34 1.50 10.19
CA ASN A 208 -8.08 1.85 8.98
C ASN A 208 -9.53 2.20 9.36
N ASN A 209 -10.36 2.59 8.39
CA ASN A 209 -11.76 2.94 8.63
C ASN A 209 -12.63 1.81 9.22
N THR A 210 -12.21 0.55 9.15
CA THR A 210 -12.93 -0.59 9.74
C THR A 210 -12.51 -0.84 11.19
N LEU A 211 -11.22 -0.69 11.49
CA LEU A 211 -10.64 -0.94 12.82
C LEU A 211 -10.70 0.29 13.73
N ALA A 212 -10.69 1.49 13.15
CA ALA A 212 -10.62 2.73 13.89
C ALA A 212 -11.96 3.08 14.55
N ARG A 213 -11.89 3.51 15.80
CA ARG A 213 -12.98 4.15 16.50
C ARG A 213 -13.04 5.64 16.12
N ALA A 214 -14.19 6.09 15.63
CA ALA A 214 -14.46 7.51 15.43
C ALA A 214 -14.57 8.23 16.78
N ASP A 215 -14.25 9.52 16.78
CA ASP A 215 -14.52 10.41 17.90
C ASP A 215 -16.04 10.59 18.08
N ASP A 216 -16.49 11.25 19.15
CA ASP A 216 -17.92 11.34 19.53
C ASP A 216 -18.84 11.93 18.42
N SER A 217 -18.27 12.68 17.46
CA SER A 217 -18.98 13.24 16.31
C SER A 217 -19.25 12.22 15.19
N GLY A 218 -18.56 11.08 15.18
CA GLY A 218 -18.62 10.06 14.13
C GLY A 218 -17.91 10.41 12.81
N GLU A 219 -17.49 11.67 12.63
CA GLU A 219 -16.89 12.15 11.37
C GLU A 219 -15.36 12.30 11.44
N THR A 220 -14.81 12.40 12.66
CA THR A 220 -13.37 12.57 12.90
C THR A 220 -12.79 11.36 13.60
N TYR A 221 -11.50 11.13 13.38
CA TYR A 221 -10.75 10.08 14.04
C TYR A 221 -9.48 10.66 14.65
N THR A 222 -9.27 10.35 15.92
CA THR A 222 -8.02 10.63 16.62
C THR A 222 -7.16 9.38 16.71
N ILE A 223 -5.92 9.47 16.19
CA ILE A 223 -4.89 8.42 16.24
C ILE A 223 -3.76 8.92 17.14
N ILE A 224 -3.36 8.10 18.11
CA ILE A 224 -2.28 8.42 19.05
C ILE A 224 -1.11 7.48 18.83
N ILE A 225 0.04 8.02 18.49
CA ILE A 225 1.30 7.28 18.44
C ILE A 225 2.03 7.51 19.76
N ALA A 226 2.31 6.44 20.50
CA ALA A 226 2.97 6.53 21.80
C ALA A 226 3.74 5.24 22.16
N HIS A 227 4.75 5.37 23.04
CA HIS A 227 5.52 4.24 23.56
C HIS A 227 4.70 3.32 24.46
N MET A 228 3.84 3.89 25.31
CA MET A 228 2.95 3.17 26.23
C MET A 228 1.50 3.25 25.75
N ASP A 229 0.70 2.26 26.11
CA ASP A 229 -0.74 2.24 25.78
C ASP A 229 -1.51 3.29 26.62
N PRO A 230 -1.99 4.39 26.01
CA PRO A 230 -2.77 5.41 26.72
C PRO A 230 -4.16 4.89 27.13
N ASN A 231 -4.64 3.76 26.59
CA ASN A 231 -5.91 3.17 26.98
C ASN A 231 -5.83 2.44 28.33
N SER A 232 -4.62 2.05 28.76
CA SER A 232 -4.40 1.30 30.00
C SER A 232 -4.75 2.10 31.27
N SER A 233 -4.62 3.43 31.23
CA SER A 233 -5.04 4.34 32.31
C SER A 233 -6.56 4.55 32.35
N GLY A 234 -7.27 4.21 31.27
CA GLY A 234 -8.69 4.50 31.09
C GLY A 234 -9.03 5.96 30.77
N THR A 235 -8.04 6.86 30.66
CA THR A 235 -8.25 8.29 30.34
C THR A 235 -8.48 8.52 28.85
N PHE A 236 -7.79 7.75 28.00
CA PHE A 236 -8.03 7.71 26.57
C PHE A 236 -8.76 6.41 26.19
N ARG A 237 -9.66 6.49 25.22
CA ARG A 237 -10.35 5.33 24.63
C ARG A 237 -10.42 5.49 23.12
N GLY A 238 -9.33 5.21 22.42
CA GLY A 238 -9.26 5.47 20.99
C GLY A 238 -8.16 4.68 20.28
N ASN A 239 -7.74 5.21 19.13
CA ASN A 239 -6.86 4.50 18.20
C ASN A 239 -5.39 4.67 18.60
N TRP A 240 -4.88 3.77 19.44
CA TRP A 240 -3.46 3.76 19.79
C TRP A 240 -2.62 2.99 18.77
N ILE A 241 -1.47 3.57 18.44
CA ILE A 241 -0.42 3.00 17.61
C ILE A 241 0.85 2.91 18.46
N SER A 242 1.33 1.68 18.65
CA SER A 242 2.56 1.41 19.40
C SER A 242 3.79 1.76 18.58
N THR A 243 4.76 2.43 19.20
CA THR A 243 6.09 2.64 18.60
C THR A 243 6.97 1.39 18.63
N VAL A 244 6.55 0.33 19.34
CA VAL A 244 7.30 -0.94 19.47
C VAL A 244 8.77 -0.69 19.87
N GLY A 245 8.97 0.22 20.83
CA GLY A 245 10.29 0.59 21.35
C GLY A 245 11.15 1.47 20.44
N HIS A 246 10.66 1.89 19.26
CA HIS A 246 11.37 2.81 18.40
C HIS A 246 11.15 4.27 18.85
N GLU A 247 12.17 5.11 18.73
CA GLU A 247 12.07 6.56 18.98
C GLU A 247 11.86 7.37 17.70
N CYS A 248 12.05 6.74 16.54
CA CYS A 248 11.84 7.37 15.25
C CYS A 248 11.65 6.35 14.12
N GLY A 249 11.17 6.84 12.99
CA GLY A 249 10.97 6.04 11.78
C GLY A 249 10.19 6.82 10.74
N THR A 250 9.54 6.12 9.82
CA THR A 250 8.63 6.74 8.86
C THR A 250 7.18 6.40 9.16
N MET A 251 6.25 7.09 8.52
CA MET A 251 4.83 6.81 8.62
C MET A 251 4.16 7.03 7.28
N CYS A 252 3.03 6.36 7.08
CA CYS A 252 2.24 6.50 5.88
C CYS A 252 0.75 6.58 6.24
N PHE A 253 0.08 7.60 5.73
CA PHE A 253 -1.37 7.69 5.70
C PHE A 253 -1.85 7.56 4.24
N ARG A 254 -3.03 6.96 4.03
CA ARG A 254 -3.59 6.76 2.69
C ARG A 254 -5.08 7.09 2.64
N TRP A 255 -5.47 7.86 1.62
CA TRP A 255 -6.85 7.87 1.12
C TRP A 255 -6.93 6.96 -0.10
N VAL A 256 -7.84 5.99 -0.13
CA VAL A 256 -8.04 5.07 -1.27
C VAL A 256 -9.28 5.49 -2.04
N ALA A 257 -9.09 5.82 -3.31
CA ALA A 257 -10.09 6.35 -4.23
C ALA A 257 -10.93 7.48 -3.60
N PRO A 258 -10.32 8.60 -3.18
CA PRO A 258 -11.07 9.74 -2.68
C PRO A 258 -11.94 10.36 -3.79
N GLU A 259 -13.19 10.67 -3.47
CA GLU A 259 -14.16 11.27 -4.40
C GLU A 259 -14.13 12.82 -4.33
N VAL A 260 -12.93 13.38 -4.23
CA VAL A 260 -12.68 14.83 -4.16
C VAL A 260 -11.39 15.16 -4.91
N ASP A 261 -11.28 16.38 -5.43
CA ASP A 261 -10.05 16.85 -6.08
C ASP A 261 -8.89 16.96 -5.08
N ASP A 262 -7.67 16.68 -5.56
CA ASP A 262 -6.43 16.79 -4.76
C ASP A 262 -6.25 18.17 -4.13
N ALA A 263 -6.72 19.23 -4.79
CA ALA A 263 -6.64 20.61 -4.31
C ALA A 263 -7.46 20.88 -3.03
N VAL A 264 -8.47 20.06 -2.76
CA VAL A 264 -9.36 20.17 -1.58
C VAL A 264 -9.31 18.91 -0.70
N LEU A 265 -8.36 18.02 -0.97
CA LEU A 265 -8.17 16.80 -0.21
C LEU A 265 -7.88 17.16 1.26
N PRO A 266 -8.59 16.57 2.24
CA PRO A 266 -8.33 16.87 3.64
C PRO A 266 -6.98 16.27 4.05
N HIS A 267 -6.13 17.11 4.65
CA HIS A 267 -4.82 16.70 5.16
C HIS A 267 -4.94 16.27 6.62
N PRO A 268 -4.30 15.16 7.03
CA PRO A 268 -4.13 14.83 8.44
C PRO A 268 -3.42 15.96 9.18
N THR A 269 -3.99 16.38 10.32
CA THR A 269 -3.32 17.31 11.22
C THR A 269 -2.60 16.53 12.31
N ILE A 270 -1.37 16.92 12.63
CA ILE A 270 -0.53 16.22 13.59
C ILE A 270 0.08 17.24 14.55
N GLU A 271 0.09 16.88 15.83
CA GLU A 271 0.69 17.67 16.88
C GLU A 271 1.38 16.74 17.89
N GLU A 272 2.50 17.20 18.42
CA GLU A 272 3.16 16.55 19.54
C GLU A 272 2.56 17.05 20.85
N VAL A 273 2.20 16.13 21.73
CA VAL A 273 1.62 16.41 23.05
C VAL A 273 2.37 15.63 24.13
N PRO A 274 2.46 16.14 25.37
CA PRO A 274 2.95 15.33 26.49
C PRO A 274 2.02 14.13 26.72
N PHE A 275 2.59 12.93 26.86
CA PHE A 275 1.83 11.69 27.07
C PHE A 275 0.92 11.77 28.30
N GLY A 276 1.40 12.38 29.40
CA GLY A 276 0.60 12.59 30.61
C GLY A 276 -0.55 13.60 30.48
N ARG A 277 -0.75 14.23 29.31
CA ARG A 277 -1.88 15.14 29.02
C ARG A 277 -2.90 14.53 28.05
N LEU A 278 -2.76 13.26 27.69
CA LEU A 278 -3.72 12.52 26.85
C LEU A 278 -5.01 12.18 27.61
#